data_AF-A0A3S2U2S8-F1
#
_entry.id   AF-A0A3S2U2S8-F1
#
_cell.length_a   1.000
_cell.length_b   1.000
_cell.length_c   1.000
_cell.angle_alpha   90.00
_cell.angle_beta   90.00
_cell.angle_gamma   90.00
#
_symmetry.space_group_name_H-M   'P 1'
#
loop_
_entity.id
_entity.type
_entity.pdbx_description
1 polymer ?
#
loop_
_entity_poly.entity_id
_entity_poly.type
_entity_poly.pdbx_seq_one_letter_code
_entity_poly.pdbx_strand_id
1 'polypeptide(L)'
;MKKLQLLLSFFATLNCISQSNTDKLSKPIIEEGKKLYQSEMASWYGTDIFLAKYPNKEKIGGYFSYSENDKSKCIFFSKEENPKVIGTITFDATFDVNKATTLLEERTFTKNELDYYTLRENSKKALQNDTLIKNYNNSKLNLIPLISNGEKKVYILTGPNVNGVVLLGNDYLLNFDKNNNFISRKALHKNLIPLQFKKDQTDVETMHNHQAETGDFITATDICTLMLYEKFTN
;
A
#
# COMPACT_ATOMS: atom_id res chain seq x y z
N MET A 1 -40.81 -7.96 -36.53
CA MET A 1 -40.54 -8.57 -35.20
C MET A 1 -39.29 -9.45 -35.21
N LYS A 2 -39.17 -10.48 -36.07
CA LYS A 2 -37.95 -11.34 -36.14
C LYS A 2 -36.63 -10.58 -36.38
N LYS A 3 -36.63 -9.56 -37.25
CA LYS A 3 -35.44 -8.72 -37.50
C LYS A 3 -35.04 -7.82 -36.30
N LEU A 4 -36.02 -7.43 -35.47
CA LEU A 4 -35.79 -6.62 -34.27
C LEU A 4 -35.27 -7.48 -33.10
N GLN A 5 -35.75 -8.72 -33.00
CA GLN A 5 -35.24 -9.71 -32.05
C GLN A 5 -33.79 -10.08 -32.36
N LEU A 6 -33.44 -10.26 -33.64
CA LEU A 6 -32.06 -10.55 -34.07
C LEU A 6 -31.09 -9.41 -33.70
N LEU A 7 -31.53 -8.15 -33.87
CA LEU A 7 -30.75 -6.96 -33.52
C LEU A 7 -30.52 -6.86 -32.00
N LEU A 8 -31.56 -7.12 -31.18
CA LEU A 8 -31.45 -7.12 -29.72
C LEU A 8 -30.47 -8.18 -29.19
N SER A 9 -30.49 -9.39 -29.77
CA SER A 9 -29.53 -10.44 -29.41
C SER A 9 -28.09 -10.12 -29.81
N PHE A 10 -27.88 -9.30 -30.85
CA PHE A 10 -26.55 -8.85 -31.26
C PHE A 10 -25.98 -7.76 -30.32
N PHE A 11 -26.83 -6.90 -29.75
CA PHE A 11 -26.40 -5.94 -28.72
C PHE A 11 -26.10 -6.59 -27.37
N ALA A 12 -26.75 -7.71 -27.03
CA ALA A 12 -26.46 -8.45 -25.80
C ALA A 12 -25.07 -9.11 -25.80
N THR A 13 -24.57 -9.60 -26.94
CA THR A 13 -23.24 -10.24 -27.04
C THR A 13 -22.09 -9.22 -26.99
N LEU A 14 -22.30 -7.98 -27.44
CA LEU A 14 -21.30 -6.91 -27.38
C LEU A 14 -20.95 -6.52 -25.93
N ASN A 15 -21.93 -6.55 -25.01
CA ASN A 15 -21.71 -6.23 -23.60
C ASN A 15 -20.82 -7.27 -22.89
N CYS A 16 -20.93 -8.55 -23.26
CA CYS A 16 -20.14 -9.63 -22.65
C CYS A 16 -18.66 -9.55 -23.06
N ILE A 17 -18.37 -9.12 -24.29
CA ILE A 17 -17.00 -8.97 -24.79
C ILE A 17 -16.29 -7.78 -24.12
N SER A 18 -16.98 -6.66 -23.89
CA SER A 18 -16.41 -5.48 -23.22
C SER A 18 -16.03 -5.76 -21.75
N GLN A 19 -16.88 -6.47 -21.00
CA GLN A 19 -16.58 -6.86 -19.61
C GLN A 19 -15.29 -7.69 -19.49
N SER A 20 -15.05 -8.59 -20.44
CA SER A 20 -13.85 -9.45 -20.42
C SER A 20 -12.52 -8.70 -20.52
N ASN A 21 -12.51 -7.52 -21.18
CA ASN A 21 -11.30 -6.69 -21.30
C ASN A 21 -11.10 -5.81 -20.06
N THR A 22 -12.17 -5.24 -19.51
CA THR A 22 -12.13 -4.47 -18.26
C THR A 22 -11.65 -5.35 -17.09
N ASP A 23 -12.12 -6.59 -17.01
CA ASP A 23 -11.69 -7.56 -15.99
C ASP A 23 -10.20 -7.87 -16.07
N LYS A 24 -9.67 -8.05 -17.28
CA LYS A 24 -8.23 -8.33 -17.49
C LYS A 24 -7.34 -7.18 -17.03
N LEU A 25 -7.80 -5.94 -17.18
CA LEU A 25 -7.06 -4.74 -16.78
C LEU A 25 -7.20 -4.44 -15.28
N SER A 26 -8.39 -4.66 -14.71
CA SER A 26 -8.69 -4.31 -13.32
C SER A 26 -8.27 -5.37 -12.28
N LYS A 27 -8.35 -6.67 -12.60
CA LYS A 27 -7.99 -7.74 -11.66
C LYS A 27 -6.57 -7.62 -11.09
N PRO A 28 -5.52 -7.38 -11.90
CA PRO A 28 -4.17 -7.21 -11.37
C PRO A 28 -4.05 -6.03 -10.40
N ILE A 29 -4.74 -4.92 -10.72
CA ILE A 29 -4.75 -3.71 -9.88
C ILE A 29 -5.42 -4.01 -8.54
N ILE A 30 -6.55 -4.72 -8.55
CA ILE A 30 -7.28 -5.12 -7.33
C ILE A 30 -6.44 -6.07 -6.48
N GLU A 31 -5.82 -7.07 -7.09
CA GLU A 31 -4.95 -8.01 -6.38
C GLU A 31 -3.74 -7.32 -5.75
N GLU A 32 -3.11 -6.40 -6.48
CA GLU A 32 -1.98 -5.63 -5.99
C GLU A 32 -2.40 -4.65 -4.87
N GLY A 33 -3.54 -3.98 -5.02
CA GLY A 33 -4.13 -3.12 -3.97
C GLY A 33 -4.47 -3.89 -2.70
N LYS A 34 -5.01 -5.11 -2.80
CA LYS A 34 -5.29 -5.99 -1.65
C LYS A 34 -4.01 -6.43 -0.93
N LYS A 35 -2.95 -6.76 -1.67
CA LYS A 35 -1.65 -7.10 -1.08
C LYS A 35 -1.05 -5.91 -0.34
N LEU A 36 -1.17 -4.71 -0.93
CA LEU A 36 -0.72 -3.47 -0.31
C LEU A 36 -1.51 -3.18 0.98
N TYR A 37 -2.83 -3.32 0.92
CA TYR A 37 -3.72 -3.20 2.09
C TYR A 37 -3.33 -4.15 3.22
N GLN A 38 -3.06 -5.43 2.93
CA GLN A 38 -2.63 -6.39 3.96
C GLN A 38 -1.29 -5.98 4.61
N SER A 39 -0.34 -5.50 3.81
CA SER A 39 0.94 -4.99 4.31
C SER A 39 0.73 -3.79 5.23
N GLU A 40 -0.12 -2.84 4.83
CA GLU A 40 -0.39 -1.64 5.62
C GLU A 40 -1.20 -1.92 6.88
N MET A 41 -2.17 -2.85 6.84
CA MET A 41 -2.89 -3.28 8.03
C MET A 41 -1.95 -3.91 9.07
N ALA A 42 -1.01 -4.75 8.62
CA ALA A 42 0.02 -5.30 9.49
C ALA A 42 0.91 -4.19 10.09
N SER A 43 1.33 -3.21 9.28
CA SER A 43 2.12 -2.06 9.73
C SER A 43 1.38 -1.20 10.74
N TRP A 44 0.12 -0.87 10.45
CA TRP A 44 -0.70 0.04 11.25
C TRP A 44 -0.92 -0.54 12.65
N TYR A 45 -1.56 -1.71 12.75
CA TYR A 45 -1.81 -2.33 14.04
C TYR A 45 -0.54 -2.88 14.70
N GLY A 46 0.41 -3.36 13.90
CA GLY A 46 1.69 -3.87 14.39
C GLY A 46 2.50 -2.78 15.10
N THR A 47 2.47 -1.55 14.59
CA THR A 47 3.17 -0.40 15.22
C THR A 47 2.59 -0.09 16.59
N ASP A 48 1.27 -0.05 16.74
CA ASP A 48 0.63 0.21 18.03
C ASP A 48 1.00 -0.88 19.06
N ILE A 49 0.88 -2.16 18.65
CA ILE A 49 1.21 -3.30 19.52
C ILE A 49 2.70 -3.30 19.89
N PHE A 50 3.58 -3.08 18.94
CA PHE A 50 5.02 -3.10 19.17
C PHE A 50 5.45 -1.96 20.08
N LEU A 51 4.99 -0.72 19.83
CA LEU A 51 5.36 0.44 20.65
C LEU A 51 4.80 0.38 22.07
N ALA A 52 3.68 -0.32 22.28
CA ALA A 52 3.13 -0.56 23.61
C ALA A 52 3.98 -1.57 24.42
N LYS A 53 4.64 -2.52 23.76
CA LYS A 53 5.35 -3.64 24.42
C LYS A 53 6.87 -3.51 24.40
N TYR A 54 7.46 -2.82 23.43
CA TYR A 54 8.90 -2.70 23.28
C TYR A 54 9.44 -1.49 24.05
N PRO A 55 10.26 -1.68 25.10
CA PRO A 55 10.66 -0.58 25.99
C PRO A 55 11.68 0.37 25.35
N ASN A 56 12.57 -0.15 24.50
CA ASN A 56 13.76 0.57 24.03
C ASN A 56 13.49 1.35 22.74
N LYS A 57 12.58 2.32 22.79
CA LYS A 57 12.14 3.09 21.60
C LYS A 57 13.31 3.71 20.81
N GLU A 58 14.36 4.12 21.51
CA GLU A 58 15.57 4.65 20.90
C GLU A 58 16.31 3.66 19.99
N LYS A 59 16.14 2.34 20.16
CA LYS A 59 16.79 1.35 19.29
C LYS A 59 16.09 1.21 17.93
N ILE A 60 14.88 1.71 17.76
CA ILE A 60 14.05 1.45 16.57
C ILE A 60 14.62 2.19 15.35
N GLY A 61 14.96 1.45 14.30
CA GLY A 61 15.39 1.97 12.99
C GLY A 61 14.26 2.08 11.97
N GLY A 62 13.21 1.28 12.15
CA GLY A 62 12.02 1.30 11.32
C GLY A 62 11.31 -0.04 11.30
N TYR A 63 10.42 -0.19 10.32
CA TYR A 63 9.69 -1.41 10.08
C TYR A 63 9.45 -1.65 8.58
N PHE A 64 9.04 -2.86 8.26
CA PHE A 64 8.39 -3.21 6.99
C PHE A 64 7.43 -4.36 7.26
N SER A 65 6.47 -4.55 6.35
CA SER A 65 5.48 -5.60 6.47
C SER A 65 5.37 -6.42 5.19
N TYR A 66 5.01 -7.69 5.33
CA TYR A 66 4.76 -8.58 4.22
C TYR A 66 3.81 -9.70 4.62
N SER A 67 3.12 -10.26 3.62
CA SER A 67 2.31 -11.46 3.79
C SER A 67 3.07 -12.68 3.29
N GLU A 68 2.98 -13.78 4.02
CA GLU A 68 3.55 -15.08 3.66
C GLU A 68 2.55 -16.15 4.09
N ASN A 69 2.04 -16.91 3.12
CA ASN A 69 0.86 -17.77 3.28
C ASN A 69 -0.33 -16.91 3.77
N ASP A 70 -1.16 -17.44 4.67
CA ASP A 70 -2.34 -16.77 5.23
C ASP A 70 -2.02 -15.85 6.43
N LYS A 71 -0.76 -15.44 6.58
CA LYS A 71 -0.30 -14.60 7.69
C LYS A 71 0.38 -13.33 7.19
N SER A 72 0.10 -12.23 7.86
CA SER A 72 0.78 -10.95 7.63
C SER A 72 1.68 -10.62 8.80
N LYS A 73 2.91 -10.23 8.50
CA LYS A 73 3.97 -9.94 9.48
C LYS A 73 4.37 -8.48 9.38
N CYS A 74 4.47 -7.81 10.52
CA CYS A 74 5.14 -6.53 10.66
C CYS A 74 6.47 -6.75 11.41
N ILE A 75 7.57 -6.42 10.74
CA ILE A 75 8.93 -6.62 11.23
C ILE A 75 9.52 -5.29 11.65
N PHE A 76 9.99 -5.19 12.88
CA PHE A 76 10.71 -4.04 13.41
C PHE A 76 12.20 -4.33 13.44
N PHE A 77 13.03 -3.36 13.05
CA PHE A 77 14.48 -3.52 13.02
C PHE A 77 15.21 -2.41 13.76
N SER A 78 16.44 -2.68 14.23
CA SER A 78 17.27 -1.73 14.97
C SER A 78 17.88 -0.65 14.06
N LYS A 79 18.23 0.51 14.65
CA LYS A 79 18.85 1.65 13.92
C LYS A 79 20.38 1.57 13.77
N GLU A 80 20.96 0.44 14.13
CA GLU A 80 22.41 0.22 14.14
C GLU A 80 22.96 0.01 12.71
N GLU A 81 24.28 0.14 12.52
CA GLU A 81 24.94 -0.05 11.21
C GLU A 81 24.66 -1.44 10.61
N ASN A 82 24.59 -2.47 11.47
CA ASN A 82 24.21 -3.83 11.12
C ASN A 82 22.84 -4.15 11.75
N PRO A 83 21.73 -3.75 11.13
CA PRO A 83 20.42 -3.85 11.75
C PRO A 83 20.00 -5.30 11.94
N LYS A 84 19.32 -5.54 13.06
CA LYS A 84 18.70 -6.81 13.42
C LYS A 84 17.20 -6.64 13.52
N VAL A 85 16.45 -7.72 13.33
CA VAL A 85 15.05 -7.75 13.75
C VAL A 85 15.03 -7.64 15.27
N ILE A 86 14.21 -6.72 15.78
CA ILE A 86 13.99 -6.48 17.22
C ILE A 86 12.54 -6.79 17.63
N GLY A 87 11.69 -7.06 16.65
CA GLY A 87 10.29 -7.40 16.88
C GLY A 87 9.61 -7.96 15.64
N THR A 88 8.66 -8.86 15.86
CA THR A 88 7.78 -9.39 14.83
C THR A 88 6.36 -9.45 15.40
N ILE A 89 5.44 -8.74 14.77
CA ILE A 89 4.01 -8.85 15.04
C ILE A 89 3.38 -9.65 13.89
N THR A 90 2.66 -10.71 14.20
CA THR A 90 2.02 -11.57 13.18
C THR A 90 0.52 -11.58 13.37
N PHE A 91 -0.19 -11.40 12.27
CA PHE A 91 -1.65 -11.41 12.17
C PHE A 91 -2.12 -12.56 11.29
N ASP A 92 -3.31 -13.07 11.58
CA ASP A 92 -4.11 -13.83 10.62
C ASP A 92 -4.85 -12.87 9.67
N ALA A 93 -5.65 -13.43 8.74
CA ALA A 93 -6.40 -12.65 7.76
C ALA A 93 -7.43 -11.67 8.36
N THR A 94 -7.80 -11.81 9.65
CA THR A 94 -8.77 -10.93 10.32
C THR A 94 -8.14 -9.65 10.87
N PHE A 95 -6.82 -9.64 11.05
CA PHE A 95 -6.09 -8.56 11.72
C PHE A 95 -6.63 -8.21 13.12
N ASP A 96 -7.25 -9.17 13.81
CA ASP A 96 -7.69 -9.00 15.20
C ASP A 96 -6.47 -8.81 16.12
N VAL A 97 -6.35 -7.61 16.69
CA VAL A 97 -5.23 -7.21 17.55
C VAL A 97 -5.09 -8.09 18.79
N ASN A 98 -6.17 -8.73 19.24
CA ASN A 98 -6.15 -9.62 20.42
C ASN A 98 -5.58 -11.01 20.10
N LYS A 99 -5.61 -11.41 18.82
CA LYS A 99 -5.04 -12.67 18.33
C LYS A 99 -3.64 -12.52 17.77
N ALA A 100 -3.15 -11.29 17.66
CA ALA A 100 -1.82 -11.00 17.14
C ALA A 100 -0.73 -11.65 17.99
N THR A 101 0.18 -12.37 17.34
CA THR A 101 1.36 -12.94 18.00
C THR A 101 2.47 -11.90 18.04
N THR A 102 3.08 -11.71 19.21
CA THR A 102 4.19 -10.77 19.42
C THR A 102 5.46 -11.54 19.78
N LEU A 103 6.53 -11.35 19.03
CA LEU A 103 7.87 -11.85 19.36
C LEU A 103 8.84 -10.65 19.43
N LEU A 104 9.49 -10.44 20.57
CA LEU A 104 10.41 -9.31 20.83
C LEU A 104 11.84 -9.78 21.04
N GLU A 105 12.30 -10.70 20.19
CA GLU A 105 13.64 -11.27 20.26
C GLU A 105 14.53 -10.70 19.16
N GLU A 106 15.79 -10.42 19.51
CA GLU A 106 16.78 -10.02 18.51
C GLU A 106 17.18 -11.22 17.65
N ARG A 107 17.08 -11.06 16.33
CA ARG A 107 17.55 -12.06 15.36
C ARG A 107 18.04 -11.42 14.07
N THR A 108 18.78 -12.19 13.30
CA THR A 108 19.12 -11.79 11.92
C THR A 108 17.87 -11.82 11.04
N PHE A 109 17.90 -11.00 9.98
CA PHE A 109 16.90 -11.10 8.92
C PHE A 109 16.98 -12.46 8.23
N THR A 110 15.81 -13.00 7.88
CA THR A 110 15.73 -14.01 6.83
C THR A 110 16.12 -13.39 5.48
N LYS A 111 16.40 -14.23 4.46
CA LYS A 111 16.73 -13.74 3.12
C LYS A 111 15.62 -12.83 2.54
N ASN A 112 14.35 -13.21 2.73
CA ASN A 112 13.22 -12.42 2.27
C ASN A 112 13.14 -11.07 3.01
N GLU A 113 13.25 -11.08 4.33
CA GLU A 113 13.23 -9.86 5.14
C GLU A 113 14.38 -8.90 4.81
N LEU A 114 15.57 -9.45 4.50
CA LEU A 114 16.71 -8.65 4.06
C LEU A 114 16.42 -7.94 2.73
N ASP A 115 15.69 -8.58 1.81
CA ASP A 115 15.24 -7.94 0.57
C ASP A 115 14.27 -6.79 0.86
N TYR A 116 13.26 -6.99 1.73
CA TYR A 116 12.33 -5.93 2.12
C TYR A 116 13.04 -4.74 2.79
N TYR A 117 13.96 -5.02 3.71
CA TYR A 117 14.82 -4.01 4.34
C TYR A 117 15.63 -3.24 3.28
N THR A 118 16.31 -3.96 2.38
CA THR A 118 17.17 -3.37 1.35
C THR A 118 16.37 -2.49 0.40
N LEU A 119 15.18 -2.93 -0.03
CA LEU A 119 14.28 -2.13 -0.86
C LEU A 119 13.87 -0.82 -0.16
N ARG A 120 13.57 -0.87 1.14
CA ARG A 120 13.23 0.32 1.93
C ARG A 120 14.40 1.29 2.00
N GLU A 121 15.60 0.82 2.30
CA GLU A 121 16.78 1.68 2.41
C GLU A 121 17.22 2.25 1.07
N ASN A 122 17.20 1.44 0.00
CA ASN A 122 17.51 1.93 -1.34
C ASN A 122 16.46 2.94 -1.84
N SER A 123 15.20 2.78 -1.45
CA SER A 123 14.16 3.79 -1.69
C SER A 123 14.48 5.10 -0.96
N LYS A 124 14.79 5.05 0.34
CA LYS A 124 15.19 6.26 1.10
C LYS A 124 16.37 6.99 0.42
N LYS A 125 17.38 6.25 -0.02
CA LYS A 125 18.53 6.81 -0.76
C LYS A 125 18.10 7.44 -2.10
N ALA A 126 17.23 6.78 -2.84
CA ALA A 126 16.69 7.33 -4.10
C ALA A 126 15.92 8.64 -3.87
N LEU A 127 15.24 8.78 -2.72
CA LEU A 127 14.47 9.98 -2.37
C LEU A 127 15.33 11.17 -1.94
N GLN A 128 16.53 10.96 -1.39
CA GLN A 128 17.35 12.06 -0.84
C GLN A 128 17.70 13.13 -1.88
N ASN A 129 17.81 12.76 -3.16
CA ASN A 129 18.13 13.67 -4.26
C ASN A 129 16.97 13.82 -5.25
N ASP A 130 15.76 13.41 -4.87
CA ASP A 130 14.60 13.42 -5.75
C ASP A 130 13.90 14.78 -5.74
N THR A 131 13.55 15.29 -6.91
CA THR A 131 12.82 16.56 -7.08
C THR A 131 11.40 16.36 -7.63
N LEU A 132 11.04 15.14 -8.02
CA LEU A 132 9.72 14.78 -8.56
C LEU A 132 8.72 14.45 -7.44
N ILE A 133 9.21 13.92 -6.34
CA ILE A 133 8.39 13.51 -5.20
C ILE A 133 8.08 14.72 -4.33
N LYS A 134 6.80 15.05 -4.26
CA LYS A 134 6.31 16.23 -3.56
C LYS A 134 6.00 15.88 -2.12
N ASN A 135 6.44 16.74 -1.21
CA ASN A 135 6.08 16.69 0.20
C ASN A 135 5.06 17.79 0.49
N TYR A 136 4.01 17.46 1.23
CA TYR A 136 3.00 18.41 1.67
C TYR A 136 3.02 18.55 3.19
N ASN A 137 2.70 19.76 3.67
CA ASN A 137 2.50 19.99 5.09
C ASN A 137 1.36 19.11 5.61
N ASN A 138 1.46 18.68 6.87
CA ASN A 138 0.49 17.78 7.52
C ASN A 138 0.31 16.40 6.83
N SER A 139 1.27 15.99 6.00
CA SER A 139 1.34 14.65 5.43
C SER A 139 2.71 14.00 5.72
N LYS A 140 2.78 12.68 5.58
CA LYS A 140 4.03 11.91 5.56
C LYS A 140 4.00 10.92 4.41
N LEU A 141 5.14 10.75 3.77
CA LEU A 141 5.37 9.68 2.81
C LEU A 141 5.66 8.39 3.56
N ASN A 142 4.88 7.33 3.29
CA ASN A 142 5.16 5.98 3.74
C ASN A 142 5.73 5.15 2.60
N LEU A 143 6.91 4.56 2.81
CA LEU A 143 7.53 3.62 1.87
C LEU A 143 7.01 2.21 2.15
N ILE A 144 6.50 1.51 1.16
CA ILE A 144 5.88 0.20 1.34
C ILE A 144 6.47 -0.75 0.30
N PRO A 145 7.50 -1.52 0.66
CA PRO A 145 8.03 -2.54 -0.22
C PRO A 145 7.01 -3.64 -0.45
N LEU A 146 6.94 -4.11 -1.69
CA LEU A 146 6.10 -5.22 -2.10
C LEU A 146 6.91 -6.12 -3.04
N ILE A 147 7.07 -7.39 -2.64
CA ILE A 147 7.71 -8.42 -3.45
C ILE A 147 6.64 -9.43 -3.82
N SER A 148 6.35 -9.57 -5.12
CA SER A 148 5.31 -10.47 -5.62
C SER A 148 5.68 -10.98 -7.00
N ASN A 149 5.54 -12.29 -7.23
CA ASN A 149 5.81 -12.94 -8.52
C ASN A 149 7.21 -12.63 -9.10
N GLY A 150 8.20 -12.44 -8.23
CA GLY A 150 9.58 -12.09 -8.62
C GLY A 150 9.80 -10.62 -8.98
N GLU A 151 8.75 -9.80 -8.97
CA GLU A 151 8.85 -8.34 -9.10
C GLU A 151 9.11 -7.70 -7.73
N LYS A 152 9.92 -6.65 -7.72
CA LYS A 152 10.26 -5.87 -6.53
C LYS A 152 9.86 -4.42 -6.75
N LYS A 153 8.90 -3.96 -5.96
CA LYS A 153 8.32 -2.63 -6.03
C LYS A 153 8.38 -1.98 -4.66
N VAL A 154 8.45 -0.65 -4.63
CA VAL A 154 8.17 0.12 -3.41
C VAL A 154 7.13 1.17 -3.77
N TYR A 155 5.97 1.06 -3.12
CA TYR A 155 4.94 2.08 -3.17
C TYR A 155 5.28 3.19 -2.19
N ILE A 156 4.99 4.42 -2.57
CA ILE A 156 5.09 5.58 -1.70
C ILE A 156 3.69 6.12 -1.55
N LEU A 157 3.11 5.99 -0.35
CA LEU A 157 1.77 6.49 -0.03
C LEU A 157 1.88 7.80 0.72
N THR A 158 1.03 8.77 0.38
CA THR A 158 0.91 10.00 1.16
C THR A 158 -0.16 9.83 2.23
N GLY A 159 0.27 9.63 3.48
CA GLY A 159 -0.62 9.53 4.64
C GLY A 159 -0.81 10.87 5.36
N PRO A 160 -1.97 11.11 5.99
CA PRO A 160 -2.21 12.30 6.82
C PRO A 160 -1.44 12.22 8.16
N ASN A 161 -0.96 13.35 8.66
CA ASN A 161 -0.46 13.50 10.04
C ASN A 161 -1.49 14.18 10.97
N VAL A 162 -2.72 14.38 10.48
CA VAL A 162 -3.82 15.03 11.20
C VAL A 162 -5.03 14.11 11.17
N ASN A 163 -5.84 14.15 12.23
CA ASN A 163 -7.02 13.31 12.36
C ASN A 163 -8.18 13.82 11.48
N GLY A 164 -9.10 12.93 11.12
CA GLY A 164 -10.33 13.26 10.40
C GLY A 164 -10.14 13.61 8.93
N VAL A 165 -8.99 13.26 8.35
CA VAL A 165 -8.67 13.48 6.94
C VAL A 165 -8.15 12.17 6.33
N VAL A 166 -8.62 11.83 5.14
CA VAL A 166 -8.02 10.83 4.25
C VAL A 166 -7.34 11.58 3.10
N LEU A 167 -6.16 11.15 2.70
CA LEU A 167 -5.46 11.71 1.55
C LEU A 167 -5.49 10.69 0.42
N LEU A 168 -6.00 11.09 -0.75
CA LEU A 168 -5.93 10.29 -1.96
C LEU A 168 -5.01 10.97 -2.97
N GLY A 169 -4.01 10.24 -3.43
CA GLY A 169 -3.03 10.69 -4.40
C GLY A 169 -1.76 11.27 -3.80
N ASN A 170 -0.95 11.90 -4.66
CA ASN A 170 0.48 12.12 -4.41
C ASN A 170 1.23 10.83 -4.09
N ASP A 171 0.81 9.72 -4.70
CA ASP A 171 1.47 8.44 -4.51
C ASP A 171 2.45 8.16 -5.66
N TYR A 172 3.41 7.28 -5.40
CA TYR A 172 4.46 6.94 -6.35
C TYR A 172 4.75 5.45 -6.32
N LEU A 173 5.27 4.95 -7.44
CA LEU A 173 5.78 3.61 -7.58
C LEU A 173 7.26 3.66 -7.96
N LEU A 174 8.10 3.01 -7.16
CA LEU A 174 9.49 2.74 -7.48
C LEU A 174 9.65 1.29 -7.90
N ASN A 175 10.36 1.05 -9.01
CA ASN A 175 10.65 -0.29 -9.51
C ASN A 175 12.12 -0.63 -9.28
N PHE A 176 12.37 -1.91 -8.94
CA PHE A 176 13.70 -2.42 -8.64
C PHE A 176 14.03 -3.66 -9.47
N ASP A 177 15.31 -3.87 -9.72
CA ASP A 177 15.80 -5.11 -10.32
C ASP A 177 15.81 -6.26 -9.30
N LYS A 178 16.19 -7.46 -9.75
CA LYS A 178 16.27 -8.65 -8.90
C LYS A 178 17.28 -8.52 -7.75
N ASN A 179 18.26 -7.62 -7.89
CA ASN A 179 19.33 -7.34 -6.94
C ASN A 179 19.00 -6.14 -6.02
N ASN A 180 17.75 -5.67 -6.00
CA ASN A 180 17.28 -4.51 -5.22
C ASN A 180 17.87 -3.16 -5.69
N ASN A 181 18.37 -3.05 -6.92
CA ASN A 181 18.81 -1.76 -7.47
C ASN A 181 17.62 -0.98 -8.03
N PHE A 182 17.58 0.32 -7.75
CA PHE A 182 16.55 1.21 -8.27
C PHE A 182 16.62 1.30 -9.80
N ILE A 183 15.49 1.08 -10.48
CA ILE A 183 15.37 1.17 -11.94
C ILE A 183 14.66 2.45 -12.34
N SER A 184 13.46 2.68 -11.80
CA SER A 184 12.60 3.76 -12.24
C SER A 184 11.63 4.17 -11.16
N ARG A 185 11.11 5.39 -11.30
CA ARG A 185 10.04 5.96 -10.49
C ARG A 185 8.91 6.43 -11.40
N LYS A 186 7.69 6.35 -10.91
CA LYS A 186 6.49 6.82 -11.59
C LYS A 186 5.55 7.47 -10.59
N ALA A 187 5.03 8.64 -10.92
CA ALA A 187 3.94 9.24 -10.16
C ALA A 187 2.62 8.51 -10.50
N LEU A 188 1.84 8.19 -9.47
CA LEU A 188 0.57 7.48 -9.64
C LEU A 188 -0.63 8.44 -9.76
N HIS A 189 -0.45 9.70 -9.36
CA HIS A 189 -1.51 10.72 -9.38
C HIS A 189 -0.96 12.08 -9.77
N LYS A 190 -1.82 12.97 -10.29
CA LYS A 190 -1.43 14.37 -10.56
C LYS A 190 -1.56 15.26 -9.33
N ASN A 191 -2.56 14.96 -8.52
CA ASN A 191 -3.05 15.81 -7.45
C ASN A 191 -3.05 15.03 -6.13
N LEU A 192 -3.00 15.79 -5.03
CA LEU A 192 -3.32 15.31 -3.70
C LEU A 192 -4.72 15.82 -3.36
N ILE A 193 -5.60 14.92 -2.94
CA ILE A 193 -6.99 15.26 -2.66
C ILE A 193 -7.31 14.91 -1.21
N PRO A 194 -7.50 15.92 -0.35
CA PRO A 194 -7.91 15.70 1.03
C PRO A 194 -9.43 15.50 1.13
N LEU A 195 -9.83 14.35 1.68
CA LEU A 195 -11.21 14.04 2.05
C LEU A 195 -11.35 14.23 3.56
N GLN A 196 -12.22 15.15 3.98
CA GLN A 196 -12.55 15.28 5.40
C GLN A 196 -13.66 14.30 5.74
N PHE A 197 -13.49 13.54 6.81
CA PHE A 197 -14.57 12.74 7.38
C PHE A 197 -14.87 13.25 8.79
N LYS A 198 -16.09 13.77 8.95
CA LYS A 198 -16.70 14.01 10.26
C LYS A 198 -17.83 13.01 10.42
N LYS A 199 -18.03 12.53 11.64
CA LYS A 199 -19.05 11.53 11.99
C LYS A 199 -20.51 11.96 11.66
N ASP A 200 -20.74 13.22 11.25
CA ASP A 200 -22.07 13.85 11.11
C ASP A 200 -22.22 14.77 9.86
N GLN A 201 -21.48 14.59 8.77
CA GLN A 201 -21.72 15.36 7.52
C GLN A 201 -21.97 14.48 6.30
N THR A 202 -23.05 14.78 5.60
CA THR A 202 -23.48 14.19 4.32
C THR A 202 -22.43 14.39 3.23
N ASP A 203 -22.25 13.32 2.44
CA ASP A 203 -21.25 13.13 1.38
C ASP A 203 -20.94 14.38 0.54
N VAL A 204 -19.66 14.74 0.50
CA VAL A 204 -19.11 15.70 -0.45
C VAL A 204 -18.58 14.91 -1.65
N GLU A 205 -19.25 15.02 -2.79
CA GLU A 205 -18.73 14.51 -4.07
C GLU A 205 -17.32 15.08 -4.31
N THR A 206 -16.32 14.21 -4.29
CA THR A 206 -14.94 14.61 -4.51
C THR A 206 -14.42 14.01 -5.81
N MET A 207 -13.91 14.86 -6.70
CA MET A 207 -13.39 14.45 -8.00
C MET A 207 -11.91 14.06 -7.91
N HIS A 208 -11.58 12.81 -8.25
CA HIS A 208 -10.21 12.27 -8.31
C HIS A 208 -9.77 12.00 -9.76
N ASN A 209 -8.68 12.62 -10.22
CA ASN A 209 -8.19 12.54 -11.60
C ASN A 209 -6.84 11.81 -11.70
N HIS A 210 -6.76 10.84 -12.61
CA HIS A 210 -5.57 10.03 -12.90
C HIS A 210 -4.60 10.70 -13.91
N GLN A 211 -3.35 10.22 -13.96
CA GLN A 211 -2.42 10.54 -15.05
C GLN A 211 -2.78 9.72 -16.30
N ALA A 212 -2.53 10.25 -17.50
CA ALA A 212 -2.68 9.47 -18.73
C ALA A 212 -1.80 8.20 -18.70
N GLU A 213 -0.68 8.26 -17.97
CA GLU A 213 0.22 7.13 -17.74
C GLU A 213 -0.32 6.10 -16.73
N THR A 214 -1.24 6.48 -15.83
CA THR A 214 -1.85 5.55 -14.84
C THR A 214 -3.13 4.90 -15.35
N GLY A 215 -3.60 5.31 -16.54
CA GLY A 215 -4.75 4.75 -17.22
C GLY A 215 -6.09 5.25 -16.66
N ASP A 216 -7.17 4.66 -17.18
CA ASP A 216 -8.56 5.03 -16.87
C ASP A 216 -9.08 4.40 -15.56
N PHE A 217 -8.24 3.63 -14.86
CA PHE A 217 -8.60 2.92 -13.64
C PHE A 217 -7.98 3.57 -12.40
N ILE A 218 -8.66 3.39 -11.26
CA ILE A 218 -8.05 3.65 -9.94
C ILE A 218 -6.78 2.82 -9.77
N THR A 219 -5.83 3.32 -8.97
CA THR A 219 -4.55 2.66 -8.75
C THR A 219 -4.61 1.68 -7.58
N ALA A 220 -3.58 0.84 -7.45
CA ALA A 220 -3.45 -0.06 -6.30
C ALA A 220 -3.39 0.71 -4.96
N THR A 221 -2.84 1.93 -4.95
CA THR A 221 -2.76 2.76 -3.73
C THR A 221 -4.10 3.41 -3.39
N ASP A 222 -4.93 3.75 -4.40
CA ASP A 222 -6.32 4.17 -4.17
C ASP A 222 -7.12 3.03 -3.51
N ILE A 223 -7.03 1.81 -4.05
CA ILE A 223 -7.70 0.63 -3.49
C ILE A 223 -7.24 0.39 -2.05
N CYS A 224 -5.93 0.41 -1.80
CA CYS A 224 -5.37 0.26 -0.46
C CYS A 224 -5.92 1.32 0.51
N THR A 225 -5.86 2.60 0.12
CA THR A 225 -6.30 3.71 0.96
C THR A 225 -7.79 3.64 1.26
N LEU A 226 -8.63 3.36 0.24
CA LEU A 226 -10.06 3.20 0.45
C LEU A 226 -10.37 2.06 1.42
N MET A 227 -9.75 0.89 1.25
CA MET A 227 -9.93 -0.25 2.17
C MET A 227 -9.42 0.04 3.59
N LEU A 228 -8.33 0.80 3.73
CA LEU A 228 -7.78 1.18 5.04
C LEU A 228 -8.74 2.08 5.82
N TYR A 229 -9.41 3.00 5.12
CA TYR A 229 -10.21 4.06 5.75
C TYR A 229 -11.72 3.81 5.75
N GLU A 230 -12.22 2.83 4.99
CA GLU A 230 -13.64 2.43 4.95
C GLU A 230 -14.25 2.28 6.35
N LYS A 231 -13.52 1.66 7.29
CA LYS A 231 -13.97 1.44 8.68
C LYS A 231 -14.13 2.71 9.52
N PHE A 232 -13.68 3.87 9.03
CA PHE A 232 -13.75 5.16 9.71
C PHE A 232 -14.75 6.13 9.08
N THR A 233 -15.34 5.77 7.93
CA THR A 233 -16.28 6.58 7.17
C THR A 233 -17.61 5.82 7.09
N ASN A 234 -18.60 6.28 7.86
CA ASN A 234 -19.98 5.77 7.83
C ASN A 234 -20.87 6.70 7.04
#